data_AF-A0A2E8DZP9-F1
#
_entry.id   AF-A0A2E8DZP9-F1
#
_cell.length_a   1.000
_cell.length_b   1.000
_cell.length_c   1.000
_cell.angle_alpha   90.00
_cell.angle_beta   90.00
_cell.angle_gamma   90.00
#
_symmetry.space_group_name_H-M   'P 1'
#
loop_
_entity.id
_entity.type
_entity.pdbx_description
1 polymer ?
#
loop_
_entity_poly.entity_id
_entity_poly.type
_entity_poly.pdbx_seq_one_letter_code
_entity_poly.pdbx_strand_id
1 'polypeptide(L)'
;MAKDEKGYDFSKDPEEKPAKRKRDTRPLPLTESLVFDIVDYLLAHEGYGYSTEISEKMVQLKPRRYTSREVIGVLRNRPMFKHAQSKDRRGGIRWRLDLLALVKYLESKNFVNRAEERGVYERLRELKWRQIVMTITALQELIGQMEEGEEPDDDTLDKAYESLATVWS
;
A
#
# COMPACT_ATOMS: atom_id res chain seq x y z
N MET A 1 17.82 20.77 -46.36
CA MET A 1 17.58 21.00 -44.92
C MET A 1 18.19 22.35 -44.57
N ALA A 2 17.38 23.36 -44.29
CA ALA A 2 17.87 24.71 -44.00
C ALA A 2 18.04 24.85 -42.48
N LYS A 3 19.29 24.95 -42.01
CA LYS A 3 19.61 25.33 -40.63
C LYS A 3 20.06 26.79 -40.66
N ASP A 4 19.57 27.60 -39.73
CA ASP A 4 20.07 28.95 -39.54
C ASP A 4 21.39 28.93 -38.73
N GLU A 5 22.13 30.04 -38.78
CA GLU A 5 23.43 30.20 -38.10
C GLU A 5 23.33 30.19 -36.55
N LYS A 6 22.14 30.00 -35.99
CA LYS A 6 21.90 29.85 -34.54
C LYS A 6 21.47 28.44 -34.13
N GLY A 7 21.39 27.51 -35.08
CA GLY A 7 21.15 26.08 -34.80
C GLY A 7 19.72 25.76 -34.37
N TYR A 8 18.74 26.62 -34.69
CA TYR A 8 17.35 26.36 -34.32
C TYR A 8 16.65 25.49 -35.36
N ASP A 9 16.26 24.28 -34.96
CA ASP A 9 15.56 23.31 -35.80
C ASP A 9 14.04 23.47 -35.67
N PHE A 10 13.44 24.15 -36.64
CA PHE A 10 11.99 24.41 -36.70
C PHE A 10 11.14 23.16 -37.01
N SER A 11 11.76 21.98 -37.19
CA SER A 11 11.03 20.71 -37.38
C SER A 11 10.64 20.02 -36.06
N LYS A 12 11.11 20.54 -34.92
CA LYS A 12 10.71 20.06 -33.59
C LYS A 12 9.66 20.98 -32.98
N ASP A 13 8.44 20.48 -32.88
CA ASP A 13 7.42 21.07 -32.01
C ASP A 13 8.02 21.28 -30.60
N PRO A 14 7.73 22.41 -29.93
CA PRO A 14 8.26 22.67 -28.61
C PRO A 14 7.74 21.59 -27.67
N GLU A 15 8.64 20.76 -27.14
CA GLU A 15 8.33 19.79 -26.08
C GLU A 15 7.55 20.52 -24.97
N GLU A 16 6.27 20.19 -24.84
CA GLU A 16 5.40 20.67 -23.77
C GLU A 16 6.05 20.30 -22.44
N LYS A 17 6.71 21.27 -21.80
CA LYS A 17 7.24 21.09 -20.44
C LYS A 17 6.07 20.64 -19.56
N PRO A 18 6.15 19.50 -18.86
CA PRO A 18 5.04 19.03 -18.05
C PRO A 18 4.68 20.13 -17.05
N ALA A 19 3.44 20.62 -17.14
CA ALA A 19 2.96 21.69 -16.26
C ALA A 19 3.26 21.30 -14.81
N LYS A 20 4.09 22.10 -14.13
CA LYS A 20 4.43 21.87 -12.72
C LYS A 20 3.12 21.83 -11.92
N ARG A 21 2.67 20.63 -11.55
CA ARG A 21 1.46 20.42 -10.75
C ARG A 21 1.58 21.28 -9.50
N LYS A 22 0.64 22.21 -9.29
CA LYS A 22 0.65 23.10 -8.13
C LYS A 22 0.54 22.24 -6.87
N ARG A 23 1.54 22.35 -5.97
CA ARG A 23 1.48 21.69 -4.65
C ARG A 23 0.25 22.19 -3.91
N ASP A 24 -0.60 21.29 -3.45
CA ASP A 24 -1.77 21.66 -2.67
C ASP A 24 -1.32 21.89 -1.22
N THR A 25 -1.16 23.16 -0.86
CA THR A 25 -0.61 23.58 0.44
C THR A 25 -1.64 23.63 1.56
N ARG A 26 -2.93 23.40 1.25
CA ARG A 26 -3.99 23.48 2.27
C ARG A 26 -3.77 22.41 3.36
N PRO A 27 -4.10 22.66 4.62
CA PRO A 27 -4.05 21.61 5.63
C PRO A 27 -5.15 20.57 5.34
N LEU A 28 -4.82 19.28 5.43
CA LEU A 28 -5.82 18.21 5.37
C LEU A 28 -6.75 18.31 6.60
N PRO A 29 -8.05 17.99 6.45
CA PRO A 29 -8.93 17.79 7.60
C PRO A 29 -8.32 16.80 8.60
N LEU A 30 -8.67 16.93 9.88
CA LEU A 30 -8.09 16.13 10.95
C LEU A 30 -8.22 14.62 10.70
N THR A 31 -9.42 14.17 10.36
CA THR A 31 -9.71 12.77 10.05
C THR A 31 -8.90 12.26 8.85
N GLU A 32 -8.77 13.08 7.80
CA GLU A 32 -8.04 12.67 6.61
C GLU A 32 -6.53 12.64 6.85
N SER A 33 -6.02 13.56 7.67
CA SER A 33 -4.64 13.47 8.17
C SER A 33 -4.40 12.15 8.91
N LEU A 34 -5.34 11.74 9.76
CA LEU A 34 -5.26 10.46 10.47
C LEU A 34 -5.33 9.26 9.53
N VAL A 35 -6.20 9.29 8.50
CA VAL A 35 -6.25 8.25 7.47
C VAL A 35 -4.88 8.08 6.81
N PHE A 36 -4.26 9.19 6.40
CA PHE A 36 -2.92 9.14 5.80
C PHE A 36 -1.87 8.58 6.76
N ASP A 37 -1.87 8.98 8.03
CA ASP A 37 -0.91 8.47 9.00
C ASP A 37 -1.08 6.96 9.26
N ILE A 38 -2.32 6.45 9.28
CA ILE A 38 -2.61 5.02 9.40
C ILE A 38 -2.18 4.27 8.13
N VAL A 39 -2.43 4.83 6.94
CA VAL A 39 -1.96 4.27 5.67
C VAL A 39 -0.43 4.21 5.65
N ASP A 40 0.23 5.27 6.09
CA ASP A 40 1.70 5.33 6.18
C ASP A 40 2.24 4.24 7.11
N TYR A 41 1.60 4.04 8.26
CA TYR A 41 1.92 2.95 9.17
C TYR A 41 1.75 1.58 8.52
N LEU A 42 0.58 1.29 7.94
CA LEU A 42 0.30 -0.02 7.36
C LEU A 42 1.23 -0.32 6.19
N LEU A 43 1.52 0.65 5.32
CA LEU A 43 2.49 0.47 4.23
C LEU A 43 3.90 0.15 4.73
N ALA A 44 4.30 0.71 5.88
CA ALA A 44 5.58 0.38 6.51
C ALA A 44 5.59 -1.00 7.19
N HIS A 45 4.42 -1.61 7.43
CA HIS A 45 4.24 -2.90 8.09
C HIS A 45 3.59 -3.92 7.13
N GLU A 46 4.03 -3.91 5.88
CA GLU A 46 3.64 -4.91 4.86
C GLU A 46 2.13 -4.95 4.56
N GLY A 47 1.42 -3.87 4.87
CA GLY A 47 -0.02 -3.75 4.71
C GLY A 47 -0.84 -4.24 5.90
N TYR A 48 -0.22 -4.65 7.01
CA TYR A 48 -0.91 -5.24 8.17
C TYR A 48 -0.61 -4.50 9.49
N GLY A 49 -1.48 -4.66 10.48
CA GLY A 49 -1.21 -4.19 11.85
C GLY A 49 -2.35 -4.47 12.82
N TYR A 50 -2.03 -4.62 14.11
CA TYR A 50 -3.04 -4.80 15.16
C TYR A 50 -3.63 -3.47 15.61
N SER A 51 -4.91 -3.45 15.93
CA SER A 51 -5.62 -2.22 16.30
C SER A 51 -5.03 -1.49 17.50
N THR A 52 -4.50 -2.24 18.48
CA THR A 52 -3.82 -1.68 19.66
C THR A 52 -2.51 -1.01 19.26
N GLU A 53 -1.66 -1.69 18.49
CA GLU A 53 -0.37 -1.19 18.02
C GLU A 53 -0.53 0.06 17.15
N ILE A 54 -1.46 0.02 16.19
CA ILE A 54 -1.78 1.17 15.33
C ILE A 54 -2.23 2.33 16.21
N SER A 55 -3.16 2.09 17.14
CA SER A 55 -3.69 3.11 18.03
C SER A 55 -2.61 3.74 18.91
N GLU A 56 -1.80 2.92 19.58
CA GLU A 56 -0.70 3.37 20.42
C GLU A 56 0.29 4.18 19.61
N LYS A 57 0.67 3.72 18.40
CA LYS A 57 1.60 4.44 17.54
C LYS A 57 1.05 5.79 17.09
N MET A 58 -0.22 5.87 16.67
CA MET A 58 -0.83 7.13 16.24
C MET A 58 -0.91 8.14 17.39
N VAL A 59 -1.31 7.69 18.57
CA VAL A 59 -1.37 8.54 19.77
C VAL A 59 0.03 8.97 20.20
N GLN A 60 1.03 8.09 20.18
CA GLN A 60 2.41 8.47 20.49
C GLN A 60 2.98 9.49 19.50
N LEU A 61 2.71 9.33 18.21
CA LEU A 61 3.19 10.25 17.16
C LEU A 61 2.55 11.63 17.29
N LYS A 62 1.24 11.70 17.61
CA LYS A 62 0.51 12.98 17.72
C LYS A 62 -0.49 12.97 18.89
N PRO A 63 -0.02 13.04 20.15
CA PRO A 63 -0.82 12.75 21.35
C PRO A 63 -1.94 13.75 21.64
N ARG A 64 -1.82 14.98 21.15
CA ARG A 64 -2.85 16.02 21.29
C ARG A 64 -3.82 16.06 20.11
N ARG A 65 -3.57 15.24 19.08
CA ARG A 65 -4.27 15.30 17.80
C ARG A 65 -5.19 14.11 17.60
N TYR A 66 -4.83 12.96 18.15
CA TYR A 66 -5.57 11.71 17.98
C TYR A 66 -5.83 11.04 19.31
N THR A 67 -6.99 10.42 19.41
CA THR A 67 -7.37 9.49 20.48
C THR A 67 -7.48 8.08 19.93
N SER A 68 -7.30 7.08 20.79
CA SER A 68 -7.49 5.67 20.41
C SER A 68 -8.87 5.44 19.79
N ARG A 69 -9.91 6.10 20.30
CA ARG A 69 -11.28 5.99 19.77
C ARG A 69 -11.39 6.49 18.33
N GLU A 70 -10.73 7.59 17.99
CA GLU A 70 -10.73 8.12 16.62
C GLU A 70 -9.97 7.20 15.67
N VAL A 71 -8.83 6.64 16.10
CA VAL A 71 -8.07 5.65 15.31
C VAL A 71 -8.94 4.45 15.00
N ILE A 72 -9.57 3.84 16.01
CA ILE A 72 -10.48 2.71 15.82
C ILE A 72 -11.69 3.10 14.96
N GLY A 73 -12.21 4.32 15.13
CA GLY A 73 -13.29 4.86 14.31
C GLY A 73 -12.90 4.96 12.82
N VAL A 74 -11.69 5.41 12.51
CA VAL A 74 -11.18 5.44 11.14
C VAL A 74 -11.02 4.04 10.57
N LEU A 75 -10.42 3.11 11.33
CA LEU A 75 -10.26 1.71 10.91
C LEU A 75 -11.61 1.05 10.56
N ARG A 76 -12.64 1.23 11.38
CA ARG A 76 -13.97 0.63 11.13
C ARG A 76 -14.75 1.24 9.97
N ASN A 77 -14.58 2.55 9.75
CA ASN A 77 -15.48 3.31 8.88
C ASN A 77 -14.88 3.68 7.52
N ARG A 78 -13.65 3.25 7.22
CA ARG A 78 -13.01 3.53 5.93
C ARG A 78 -12.81 2.23 5.14
N PRO A 79 -13.22 2.22 3.86
CA PRO A 79 -13.39 0.98 3.10
C PRO A 79 -12.07 0.23 2.84
N MET A 80 -10.93 0.93 2.87
CA MET A 80 -9.62 0.33 2.64
C MET A 80 -9.05 -0.42 3.85
N PHE A 81 -9.60 -0.24 5.05
CA PHE A 81 -9.15 -1.01 6.21
C PHE A 81 -10.09 -2.21 6.37
N LYS A 82 -9.54 -3.42 6.24
CA LYS A 82 -10.30 -4.67 6.34
C LYS A 82 -9.76 -5.48 7.52
N HIS A 83 -10.60 -6.32 8.11
CA HIS A 83 -10.09 -7.32 9.04
C HIS A 83 -9.25 -8.34 8.27
N ALA A 84 -8.12 -8.70 8.87
CA ALA A 84 -7.25 -9.78 8.42
C ALA A 84 -7.48 -11.00 9.32
N GLN A 85 -7.25 -12.20 8.77
CA GLN A 85 -7.22 -13.39 9.62
C GLN A 85 -5.93 -13.40 10.42
N SER A 86 -6.03 -13.84 11.67
CA SER A 86 -4.88 -13.93 12.58
C SER A 86 -5.03 -15.21 13.39
N LYS A 87 -4.04 -16.11 13.27
CA LYS A 87 -3.87 -17.23 14.21
C LYS A 87 -3.40 -16.69 15.58
N ASP A 88 -2.61 -15.62 15.56
CA ASP A 88 -2.05 -14.97 16.73
C ASP A 88 -3.11 -14.21 17.53
N ARG A 89 -3.23 -14.55 18.82
CA ARG A 89 -4.00 -13.79 19.82
C ARG A 89 -3.17 -12.64 20.39
N ARG A 90 -2.60 -11.80 19.52
CA ARG A 90 -2.05 -10.51 19.93
C ARG A 90 -3.21 -9.56 20.25
N GLY A 91 -2.99 -8.60 21.14
CA GLY A 91 -4.05 -7.68 21.57
C GLY A 91 -4.70 -6.97 20.38
N GLY A 92 -6.03 -6.90 20.37
CA GLY A 92 -6.79 -6.17 19.33
C GLY A 92 -7.11 -6.98 18.05
N ILE A 93 -7.77 -6.31 17.12
CA ILE A 93 -8.16 -6.89 15.81
C ILE A 93 -7.01 -6.65 14.83
N ARG A 94 -6.63 -7.67 14.04
CA ARG A 94 -5.66 -7.51 12.95
C ARG A 94 -6.35 -6.86 11.74
N TRP A 95 -5.74 -5.80 11.22
CA TRP A 95 -6.21 -5.05 10.06
C TRP A 95 -5.26 -5.26 8.89
N ARG A 96 -5.81 -5.28 7.68
CA ARG A 96 -5.10 -5.21 6.41
C ARG A 96 -5.51 -3.99 5.61
N LEU A 97 -4.58 -3.45 4.85
CA LEU A 97 -4.80 -2.38 3.89
C LEU A 97 -5.22 -2.98 2.53
N ASP A 98 -6.46 -2.72 2.13
CA ASP A 98 -6.95 -3.01 0.79
C ASP A 98 -6.45 -1.91 -0.18
N LEU A 99 -5.45 -2.29 -0.97
CA LEU A 99 -4.73 -1.38 -1.86
C LEU A 99 -5.63 -0.84 -2.99
N LEU A 100 -6.62 -1.61 -3.44
CA LEU A 100 -7.53 -1.19 -4.50
C LEU A 100 -8.60 -0.23 -3.96
N ALA A 101 -9.14 -0.53 -2.78
CA ALA A 101 -10.07 0.37 -2.10
C ALA A 101 -9.38 1.68 -1.69
N LEU A 102 -8.09 1.66 -1.32
CA LEU A 102 -7.33 2.87 -1.04
C LEU A 102 -7.21 3.76 -2.28
N VAL A 103 -6.87 3.21 -3.45
CA VAL A 103 -6.77 3.99 -4.70
C VAL A 103 -8.11 4.66 -5.03
N LYS A 104 -9.21 3.90 -5.00
CA LYS A 104 -10.57 4.44 -5.21
C LYS A 104 -10.91 5.54 -4.21
N TYR A 105 -10.51 5.37 -2.95
CA TYR A 105 -10.72 6.38 -1.91
C TYR A 105 -9.99 7.68 -2.24
N LEU A 106 -8.71 7.60 -2.59
CA LEU A 106 -7.87 8.76 -2.92
C LEU A 106 -8.41 9.53 -4.13
N GLU A 107 -8.89 8.81 -5.15
CA GLU A 107 -9.54 9.40 -6.32
C GLU A 107 -10.85 10.10 -5.95
N SER A 108 -11.75 9.40 -5.25
CA SER A 108 -13.06 9.93 -4.87
C SER A 108 -13.00 11.17 -3.98
N LYS A 109 -11.95 11.28 -3.17
CA LYS A 109 -11.72 12.42 -2.26
C LYS A 109 -10.82 13.50 -2.86
N ASN A 110 -10.39 13.35 -4.11
CA ASN A 110 -9.47 14.26 -4.80
C ASN A 110 -8.14 14.46 -4.03
N PHE A 111 -7.60 13.38 -3.50
CA PHE A 111 -6.33 13.35 -2.76
C PHE A 111 -5.16 12.75 -3.56
N VAL A 112 -5.33 12.54 -4.87
CA VAL A 112 -4.31 11.95 -5.75
C VAL A 112 -2.97 12.69 -5.64
N ASN A 113 -2.96 14.02 -5.84
CA ASN A 113 -1.72 14.81 -5.76
C ASN A 113 -1.05 14.73 -4.37
N ARG A 114 -1.85 14.66 -3.29
CA ARG A 114 -1.32 14.53 -1.91
C ARG A 114 -0.70 13.18 -1.67
N ALA A 115 -1.32 12.13 -2.19
CA ALA A 115 -0.81 10.77 -2.11
C ALA A 115 0.48 10.63 -2.93
N GLU A 116 0.58 11.26 -4.09
CA GLU A 116 1.81 11.36 -4.88
C GLU A 116 2.92 12.07 -4.09
N GLU A 117 2.65 13.25 -3.53
CA GLU A 117 3.63 14.02 -2.74
C GLU A 117 4.15 13.26 -1.51
N ARG A 118 3.32 12.37 -0.94
CA ARG A 118 3.68 11.50 0.19
C ARG A 118 4.31 10.16 -0.23
N GLY A 119 4.54 9.93 -1.52
CA GLY A 119 5.10 8.66 -2.01
C GLY A 119 4.20 7.45 -1.71
N VAL A 120 2.89 7.64 -1.60
CA VAL A 120 1.94 6.54 -1.30
C VAL A 120 1.89 5.56 -2.46
N TYR A 121 1.82 6.07 -3.70
CA TYR A 121 1.73 5.21 -4.89
C TYR A 121 2.97 4.35 -5.13
N GLU A 122 4.15 4.87 -4.80
CA GLU A 122 5.41 4.12 -4.88
C GLU A 122 5.40 2.96 -3.88
N ARG A 123 5.13 3.24 -2.61
CA ARG A 123 5.00 2.21 -1.56
C ARG A 123 3.89 1.20 -1.85
N LEU A 124 2.78 1.63 -2.46
CA LEU A 124 1.73 0.72 -2.93
C LEU A 124 2.23 -0.23 -4.02
N ARG A 125 2.99 0.30 -4.99
CA ARG A 125 3.60 -0.52 -6.05
C ARG A 125 4.58 -1.52 -5.45
N GLU A 126 5.44 -1.08 -4.54
CA GLU A 126 6.41 -1.95 -3.84
C GLU A 126 5.72 -3.06 -3.07
N LEU A 127 4.67 -2.74 -2.33
CA LEU A 127 3.93 -3.75 -1.55
C LEU A 127 3.27 -4.79 -2.46
N LYS A 128 2.59 -4.35 -3.53
CA LYS A 128 2.02 -5.26 -4.54
C LYS A 128 3.10 -6.16 -5.13
N TRP A 129 4.23 -5.56 -5.53
CA TRP A 129 5.32 -6.28 -6.14
C TRP A 129 5.91 -7.33 -5.19
N ARG A 130 6.15 -6.95 -3.93
CA ARG A 130 6.64 -7.88 -2.90
C ARG A 130 5.70 -9.07 -2.72
N GLN A 131 4.40 -8.82 -2.58
CA GLN A 131 3.40 -9.89 -2.42
C GLN A 131 3.37 -10.83 -3.63
N ILE A 132 3.44 -10.28 -4.84
CA ILE A 132 3.49 -11.07 -6.09
C ILE A 132 4.77 -11.90 -6.14
N VAL A 133 5.93 -11.30 -5.84
CA VAL A 133 7.22 -12.02 -5.85
C VAL A 133 7.23 -13.14 -4.82
N MET A 134 6.80 -12.89 -3.59
CA MET A 134 6.71 -13.94 -2.56
C MET A 134 5.77 -15.07 -2.96
N THR A 135 4.66 -14.73 -3.61
CA THR A 135 3.72 -15.74 -4.16
C THR A 135 4.40 -16.57 -5.24
N ILE A 136 5.10 -15.94 -6.18
CA ILE A 136 5.84 -16.63 -7.25
C ILE A 136 6.90 -17.55 -6.63
N THR A 137 7.69 -17.08 -5.67
CA THR A 137 8.71 -17.88 -4.98
C THR A 137 8.09 -19.12 -4.33
N ALA A 138 7.00 -18.95 -3.57
CA ALA A 138 6.32 -20.09 -2.93
C ALA A 138 5.81 -21.12 -3.95
N LEU A 139 5.28 -20.67 -5.09
CA LEU A 139 4.83 -21.56 -6.16
C LEU A 139 5.99 -22.24 -6.89
N GLN A 140 7.11 -21.55 -7.08
CA GLN A 140 8.31 -22.14 -7.69
C GLN A 140 8.93 -23.20 -6.78
N GLU A 141 8.94 -22.99 -5.47
CA GLU A 141 9.38 -23.98 -4.49
C GLU A 141 8.51 -25.24 -4.55
N LEU A 142 7.18 -25.09 -4.63
CA LEU A 142 6.26 -26.21 -4.84
C LEU A 142 6.57 -26.96 -6.14
N ILE A 143 6.67 -26.24 -7.27
CA ILE A 143 6.96 -26.86 -8.58
C ILE A 143 8.30 -27.59 -8.57
N GLY A 144 9.32 -27.04 -7.90
CA GLY A 144 10.64 -27.68 -7.79
C GLY A 144 10.66 -28.95 -6.95
N GLN A 145 9.66 -29.17 -6.09
CA GLN A 145 9.50 -30.37 -5.28
C GLN A 145 8.60 -31.43 -5.95
N MET A 146 7.87 -31.05 -6.99
CA MET A 146 7.06 -31.98 -7.77
C MET A 146 7.95 -32.75 -8.75
N GLU A 147 7.89 -34.09 -8.70
CA GLU A 147 8.43 -34.92 -9.77
C GLU A 147 7.49 -34.85 -10.99
N GLU A 148 8.06 -34.92 -12.20
CA GLU A 148 7.31 -34.70 -13.44
C GLU A 148 6.21 -35.77 -13.61
N GLY A 149 4.95 -35.36 -13.43
CA GLY A 149 3.78 -36.22 -13.57
C GLY A 149 3.25 -36.83 -12.27
N GLU A 150 3.84 -36.52 -11.12
CA GLU A 150 3.36 -36.96 -9.81
C GLU A 150 2.71 -35.82 -9.01
N GLU A 151 1.71 -36.17 -8.20
CA GLU A 151 1.06 -35.23 -7.29
C GLU A 151 1.94 -35.05 -6.04
N PRO A 152 2.19 -33.82 -5.57
CA PRO A 152 2.95 -33.58 -4.35
C PRO A 152 2.25 -34.22 -3.14
N ASP A 153 3.04 -34.68 -2.18
CA ASP A 153 2.51 -35.21 -0.92
C ASP A 153 1.80 -34.12 -0.08
N ASP A 154 0.98 -34.58 0.87
CA ASP A 154 0.17 -33.72 1.73
C ASP A 154 1.03 -32.70 2.52
N ASP A 155 2.23 -33.08 2.97
CA ASP A 155 3.13 -32.22 3.75
C ASP A 155 3.70 -31.07 2.89
N THR A 156 4.03 -31.38 1.63
CA THR A 156 4.47 -30.41 0.63
C THR A 156 3.36 -29.43 0.28
N LEU A 157 2.14 -29.95 0.09
CA LEU A 157 0.95 -29.13 -0.15
C LEU A 157 0.63 -28.22 1.04
N ASP A 158 0.67 -28.74 2.27
CA ASP A 158 0.39 -27.97 3.49
C ASP A 158 1.41 -26.83 3.69
N LYS A 159 2.70 -27.09 3.45
CA LYS A 159 3.75 -26.05 3.50
C LYS A 159 3.54 -24.96 2.46
N ALA A 160 3.26 -25.34 1.21
CA ALA A 160 2.98 -24.38 0.15
C ALA A 160 1.73 -23.55 0.47
N TYR A 161 0.68 -24.20 0.98
CA TYR A 161 -0.55 -23.54 1.39
C TYR A 161 -0.32 -22.56 2.55
N GLU A 162 0.45 -22.94 3.58
CA GLU A 162 0.79 -22.05 4.69
C GLU A 162 1.67 -20.87 4.25
N SER A 163 2.62 -21.09 3.35
CA SER A 163 3.44 -20.02 2.77
C SER A 163 2.58 -19.00 2.03
N LEU A 164 1.69 -19.45 1.15
CA LEU A 164 0.74 -18.60 0.44
C LEU A 164 -0.21 -17.88 1.40
N ALA A 165 -0.74 -18.59 2.39
CA ALA A 165 -1.60 -17.99 3.40
C ALA A 165 -0.88 -16.88 4.14
N THR A 166 0.40 -17.05 4.49
CA THR A 166 1.21 -16.04 5.19
C THR A 166 1.41 -14.77 4.37
N VAL A 167 1.58 -14.88 3.05
CA VAL A 167 1.71 -13.70 2.16
C VAL A 167 0.42 -12.86 2.12
N TRP A 168 -0.74 -13.52 2.20
CA TRP A 168 -2.04 -12.90 1.97
C TRP A 168 -2.92 -12.74 3.22
N SER A 169 -2.49 -13.22 4.39
CA SER A 169 -3.26 -13.21 5.66
C SER A 169 -2.63 -12.38 6.77
#